data_AF-A0A816RCZ4-F1
#
_entry.id   AF-A0A816RCZ4-F1
#
_cell.length_a   1.000
_cell.length_b   1.000
_cell.length_c   1.000
_cell.angle_alpha   90.00
_cell.angle_beta   90.00
_cell.angle_gamma   90.00
#
_symmetry.space_group_name_H-M   'P 1'
#
loop_
_entity.id
_entity.type
_entity.pdbx_description
1 polymer ?
#
loop_
_entity_poly.entity_id
_entity_poly.type
_entity_poly.pdbx_seq_one_letter_code
_entity_poly.pdbx_strand_id
1 'polypeptide(L)'
;MSRSVNEIITDLTSFNPRTATAQHRLSHDCYMILVGYVEDKKQLAKLKHMIESLGETTTDEYGAAASLAVMECENVEFIIEHIVLRYNSEELLDARNEHFVYEDNFNGALTSFITETASLQKLRKICRYYENRRGINVDNVIAEHDARAASSSKYFLEKGLSKDESLAAAFAISFYTGSKSEACSRGASLIARQSNGVVIDDKTVQELSEASIILYYLVKALSQIPYYWGYVTRACQLKDDELEMYAAGALITWIQFSSSKKGKKAANNGDFSNRNTFFKIYSLTGRPIQPFSNYPEEDEVLFLPHSTFLVFKHSASHHGRQHTIYMRQVELGLSAWSVLWVDDNIFNTKWENKAHMEFAAAKELNKNVHFIPKSSTENALSFLRSPFGQILKNRDNFRIVTDMHRDNEQSPHNAGSRLIKGLRQLGFRQSCFVFTMQKDRCDQILKDELNTRERQNVTVSINILDLRAFVNFQ
;
A
#
# COMPACT_ATOMS: atom_id res chain seq x y z
N MET A 1 20.23 -14.32 6.92
CA MET A 1 19.33 -14.55 8.08
C MET A 1 18.68 -13.21 8.42
N SER A 2 17.35 -13.14 8.58
CA SER A 2 16.71 -11.87 8.97
C SER A 2 17.06 -11.49 10.40
N ARG A 3 17.36 -10.22 10.65
CA ARG A 3 17.61 -9.68 11.99
C ARG A 3 16.43 -9.92 12.93
N SER A 4 16.73 -10.05 14.22
CA SER A 4 15.73 -10.13 15.27
C SER A 4 15.02 -8.77 15.47
N VAL A 5 13.79 -8.82 15.99
CA VAL A 5 13.01 -7.61 16.33
C VAL A 5 13.79 -6.69 17.28
N ASN A 6 14.51 -7.27 18.24
CA ASN A 6 15.33 -6.52 19.21
C ASN A 6 16.47 -5.73 18.55
N GLU A 7 17.14 -6.31 17.56
CA GLU A 7 18.18 -5.62 16.79
C GLU A 7 17.59 -4.45 15.99
N ILE A 8 16.41 -4.64 15.39
CA ILE A 8 15.74 -3.57 14.64
C ILE A 8 15.27 -2.44 15.56
N ILE A 9 14.73 -2.75 16.75
CA ILE A 9 14.34 -1.74 17.74
C ILE A 9 15.56 -0.94 18.17
N THR A 10 16.66 -1.62 18.49
CA THR A 10 17.91 -0.98 18.93
C THR A 10 18.41 0.02 17.88
N ASP A 11 18.38 -0.34 16.61
CA ASP A 11 18.74 0.57 15.52
C ASP A 11 17.77 1.76 15.42
N LEU A 12 16.45 1.52 15.49
CA LEU A 12 15.45 2.59 15.41
C LEU A 12 15.53 3.56 16.59
N THR A 13 15.76 3.08 17.81
CA THR A 13 15.88 3.91 19.02
C THR A 13 17.21 4.66 19.05
N SER A 14 18.30 4.05 18.59
CA SER A 14 19.63 4.69 18.53
C SER A 14 19.74 5.73 17.41
N PHE A 15 18.92 5.65 16.36
CA PHE A 15 18.91 6.65 15.29
C PHE A 15 18.38 8.00 15.78
N ASN A 16 19.24 9.02 15.70
CA ASN A 16 18.89 10.39 16.03
C ASN A 16 18.59 11.21 14.76
N PRO A 17 17.31 11.49 14.44
CA PRO A 17 16.94 12.23 13.23
C PRO A 17 17.48 13.67 13.20
N ARG A 18 17.90 14.24 14.34
CA ARG A 18 18.48 15.59 14.39
C ARG A 18 19.91 15.63 13.87
N THR A 19 20.67 14.53 14.01
CA THR A 19 22.09 14.45 13.65
C THR A 19 22.37 13.51 12.48
N ALA A 20 21.36 12.80 11.98
CA ALA A 20 21.46 11.96 10.80
C ALA A 20 22.01 12.73 9.58
N THR A 21 23.04 12.15 8.96
CA THR A 21 23.69 12.61 7.73
C THR A 21 23.44 11.62 6.60
N ALA A 22 23.72 11.99 5.35
CA ALA A 22 23.54 11.10 4.21
C ALA A 22 24.34 9.78 4.31
N GLN A 23 25.38 9.74 5.14
CA GLN A 23 26.26 8.60 5.40
C GLN A 23 25.78 7.72 6.57
N HIS A 24 24.90 8.23 7.44
CA HIS A 24 24.37 7.48 8.58
C HIS A 24 22.87 7.27 8.39
N ARG A 25 22.54 6.25 7.59
CA ARG A 25 21.16 5.83 7.32
C ARG A 25 20.87 4.50 8.02
N LEU A 26 19.64 4.36 8.47
CA LEU A 26 19.11 3.09 8.95
C LEU A 26 19.12 2.05 7.80
N SER A 27 19.37 0.80 8.19
CA SER A 27 19.44 -0.34 7.28
C SER A 27 18.05 -0.65 6.68
N HIS A 28 17.98 -1.18 5.46
CA HIS A 28 16.70 -1.35 4.74
C HIS A 28 15.89 -2.55 5.29
N ASP A 29 16.57 -3.57 5.80
CA ASP A 29 16.01 -4.66 6.60
C ASP A 29 15.25 -4.17 7.85
N CYS A 30 15.62 -3.04 8.44
CA CYS A 30 14.84 -2.40 9.50
C CYS A 30 13.45 -1.99 9.02
N TYR A 31 13.24 -1.94 7.70
CA TYR A 31 12.10 -1.35 7.01
C TYR A 31 11.35 -2.33 6.09
N MET A 32 11.65 -3.62 6.15
CA MET A 32 10.93 -4.61 5.37
C MET A 32 10.70 -5.92 6.12
N ILE A 33 9.69 -6.67 5.67
CA ILE A 33 9.33 -7.99 6.16
C ILE A 33 9.12 -8.91 4.97
N LEU A 34 9.74 -10.09 4.99
CA LEU A 34 9.40 -11.18 4.07
C LEU A 34 8.16 -11.90 4.62
N VAL A 35 7.03 -11.75 3.93
CA VAL A 35 5.73 -12.32 4.32
C VAL A 35 5.65 -13.80 3.93
N GLY A 36 6.15 -14.13 2.75
CA GLY A 36 6.07 -15.47 2.19
C GLY A 36 6.76 -15.55 0.84
N TYR A 37 6.70 -16.73 0.23
CA TYR A 37 7.34 -17.01 -1.05
C TYR A 37 6.64 -18.16 -1.77
N VAL A 38 6.83 -18.24 -3.08
CA VAL A 38 6.37 -19.37 -3.89
C VAL A 38 7.39 -20.49 -3.81
N GLU A 39 7.03 -21.63 -3.22
CA GLU A 39 7.89 -22.82 -3.17
C GLU A 39 7.76 -23.71 -4.40
N ASP A 40 6.58 -23.75 -5.01
CA ASP A 40 6.30 -24.64 -6.14
C ASP A 40 7.10 -24.20 -7.38
N LYS A 41 8.09 -25.01 -7.74
CA LYS A 41 8.93 -24.84 -8.94
C LYS A 41 8.11 -24.71 -10.21
N LYS A 42 6.95 -25.38 -10.32
CA LYS A 42 6.06 -25.25 -11.49
C LYS A 42 5.47 -23.86 -11.59
N GLN A 43 5.10 -23.25 -10.46
CA GLN A 43 4.53 -21.90 -10.43
C GLN A 43 5.60 -20.84 -10.68
N LEU A 44 6.80 -21.03 -10.12
CA LEU A 44 7.97 -20.18 -10.45
C LEU A 44 8.32 -20.27 -11.94
N ALA A 45 8.26 -21.47 -12.53
CA ALA A 45 8.46 -21.66 -13.96
C ALA A 45 7.37 -20.98 -14.79
N LYS A 46 6.09 -21.02 -14.37
CA LYS A 46 5.02 -20.25 -15.02
C LYS A 46 5.28 -18.76 -14.96
N LEU A 47 5.70 -18.24 -13.80
CA LEU A 47 6.03 -16.82 -13.66
C LEU A 47 7.17 -16.42 -14.61
N LYS A 48 8.21 -17.25 -14.70
CA LYS A 48 9.30 -17.06 -15.65
C LYS A 48 8.79 -17.09 -17.09
N HIS A 49 7.96 -18.07 -17.44
CA HIS A 49 7.37 -18.17 -18.78
C HIS A 49 6.49 -16.95 -19.11
N MET A 50 5.73 -16.40 -18.15
CA MET A 50 4.96 -15.16 -18.38
C MET A 50 5.87 -13.98 -18.72
N ILE A 51 7.03 -13.89 -18.07
CA ILE A 51 8.07 -12.89 -18.38
C ILE A 51 8.64 -13.10 -19.78
N GLU A 52 8.87 -14.34 -20.19
CA GLU A 52 9.42 -14.69 -21.50
C GLU A 52 8.40 -14.49 -22.62
N SER A 53 7.16 -14.98 -22.46
CA SER A 53 6.11 -14.88 -23.48
C SER A 53 5.68 -13.45 -23.76
N LEU A 54 5.73 -12.57 -22.76
CA LEU A 54 5.49 -11.14 -22.95
C LEU A 54 6.71 -10.41 -23.52
N GLY A 55 7.86 -11.10 -23.67
CA GLY A 55 9.10 -10.58 -24.26
C GLY A 55 9.40 -11.05 -25.68
N GLU A 56 8.86 -12.19 -26.13
CA GLU A 56 9.09 -12.74 -27.48
C GLU A 56 8.62 -11.85 -28.65
N THR A 57 7.95 -10.74 -28.37
CA THR A 57 7.55 -9.77 -29.41
C THR A 57 8.63 -8.75 -29.79
N THR A 58 9.81 -8.70 -29.13
CA THR A 58 10.82 -7.66 -29.40
C THR A 58 12.27 -8.05 -29.01
N THR A 59 13.26 -7.66 -29.84
CA THR A 59 14.69 -8.06 -29.79
C THR A 59 15.54 -7.39 -28.68
N ASP A 60 16.28 -8.18 -27.89
CA ASP A 60 17.42 -7.93 -26.96
C ASP A 60 17.57 -6.65 -26.09
N GLU A 61 17.19 -5.43 -26.50
CA GLU A 61 17.07 -4.27 -25.58
C GLU A 61 15.80 -4.36 -24.68
N TYR A 62 14.96 -5.38 -24.90
CA TYR A 62 13.57 -5.45 -24.46
C TYR A 62 13.29 -6.36 -23.25
N GLY A 63 14.29 -7.03 -22.67
CA GLY A 63 14.09 -7.85 -21.47
C GLY A 63 13.51 -7.07 -20.28
N ALA A 64 13.75 -5.75 -20.23
CA ALA A 64 13.12 -4.86 -19.26
C ALA A 64 11.66 -4.54 -19.62
N ALA A 65 11.32 -4.38 -20.91
CA ALA A 65 9.97 -4.09 -21.37
C ALA A 65 9.01 -5.27 -21.08
N ALA A 66 9.45 -6.49 -21.35
CA ALA A 66 8.71 -7.71 -21.05
C ALA A 66 8.40 -7.85 -19.55
N SER A 67 9.42 -7.62 -18.71
CA SER A 67 9.24 -7.66 -17.25
C SER A 67 8.30 -6.55 -16.76
N LEU A 68 8.32 -5.36 -17.38
CA LEU A 68 7.36 -4.29 -17.07
C LEU A 68 5.92 -4.69 -17.45
N ALA A 69 5.71 -5.33 -18.61
CA ALA A 69 4.39 -5.79 -19.05
C ALA A 69 3.80 -6.86 -18.11
N VAL A 70 4.63 -7.78 -17.59
CA VAL A 70 4.18 -8.75 -16.57
C VAL A 70 3.67 -8.06 -15.31
N MET A 71 4.27 -6.96 -14.88
CA MET A 71 3.81 -6.26 -13.68
C MET A 71 2.42 -5.64 -13.86
N GLU A 72 2.01 -5.33 -15.09
CA GLU A 72 0.64 -4.92 -15.43
C GLU A 72 -0.31 -6.12 -15.52
N CYS A 73 0.21 -7.28 -15.96
CA CYS A 73 -0.58 -8.48 -16.20
C CYS A 73 -1.28 -8.98 -14.93
N GLU A 74 -2.60 -9.00 -14.94
CA GLU A 74 -3.42 -9.41 -13.80
C GLU A 74 -3.31 -10.91 -13.49
N ASN A 75 -2.97 -11.73 -14.48
CA ASN A 75 -2.77 -13.17 -14.31
C ASN A 75 -1.65 -13.50 -13.32
N VAL A 76 -0.76 -12.54 -13.01
CA VAL A 76 0.26 -12.76 -11.98
C VAL A 76 -0.37 -12.93 -10.60
N GLU A 77 -1.60 -12.47 -10.38
CA GLU A 77 -2.26 -12.60 -9.10
C GLU A 77 -2.68 -14.03 -8.77
N PHE A 78 -2.76 -14.93 -9.77
CA PHE A 78 -2.92 -16.37 -9.53
C PHE A 78 -1.77 -16.97 -8.71
N ILE A 79 -0.60 -16.32 -8.70
CA ILE A 79 0.55 -16.76 -7.92
C ILE A 79 0.29 -16.62 -6.42
N ILE A 80 -0.58 -15.70 -6.00
CA ILE A 80 -0.89 -15.44 -4.58
C ILE A 80 -1.47 -16.70 -3.92
N GLU A 81 -2.26 -17.49 -4.65
CA GLU A 81 -2.78 -18.78 -4.19
C GLU A 81 -1.69 -19.78 -3.81
N HIS A 82 -0.50 -19.66 -4.39
CA HIS A 82 0.63 -20.56 -4.21
C HIS A 82 1.71 -20.00 -3.28
N ILE A 83 1.45 -18.88 -2.62
CA ILE A 83 2.35 -18.35 -1.59
C ILE A 83 2.31 -19.25 -0.36
N VAL A 84 3.48 -19.74 0.01
CA VAL A 84 3.73 -20.33 1.33
C VAL A 84 4.13 -19.20 2.25
N LEU A 85 3.39 -19.04 3.34
CA LEU A 85 3.71 -18.03 4.34
C LEU A 85 4.99 -18.43 5.07
N ARG A 86 5.85 -17.44 5.36
CA ARG A 86 7.08 -17.67 6.12
C ARG A 86 6.81 -18.12 7.56
N TYR A 87 5.67 -17.72 8.09
CA TYR A 87 5.13 -18.07 9.39
C TYR A 87 3.82 -18.83 9.13
N ASN A 88 3.46 -19.85 9.92
CA ASN A 88 2.18 -20.53 9.70
C ASN A 88 1.00 -19.55 9.90
N SER A 89 -0.24 -19.84 9.46
CA SER A 89 -1.31 -18.83 9.52
C SER A 89 -1.65 -18.34 10.94
N GLU A 90 -1.55 -19.21 11.95
CA GLU A 90 -1.74 -18.84 13.36
C GLU A 90 -0.53 -18.07 13.87
N GLU A 91 0.70 -18.54 13.65
CA GLU A 91 1.95 -17.81 13.95
C GLU A 91 2.05 -16.49 13.21
N LEU A 92 1.50 -16.35 12.00
CA LEU A 92 1.45 -15.10 11.28
C LEU A 92 0.42 -14.20 11.94
N LEU A 93 -0.75 -14.71 12.35
CA LEU A 93 -1.73 -13.91 13.08
C LEU A 93 -1.25 -13.54 14.49
N ASP A 94 -0.56 -14.43 15.19
CA ASP A 94 0.00 -14.25 16.52
C ASP A 94 1.26 -13.39 16.46
N ALA A 95 2.19 -13.66 15.56
CA ALA A 95 3.28 -12.72 15.27
C ALA A 95 2.74 -11.40 14.70
N ARG A 96 1.55 -11.33 14.10
CA ARG A 96 0.89 -10.05 13.78
C ARG A 96 0.24 -9.38 14.98
N ASN A 97 -0.27 -10.15 15.93
CA ASN A 97 -0.78 -9.63 17.20
C ASN A 97 0.35 -9.19 18.14
N GLU A 98 1.52 -9.83 18.07
CA GLU A 98 2.65 -9.65 18.99
C GLU A 98 3.82 -8.86 18.37
N HIS A 99 4.03 -8.90 17.04
CA HIS A 99 5.30 -8.50 16.42
C HIS A 99 5.23 -7.81 15.04
N PHE A 100 4.11 -7.86 14.30
CA PHE A 100 3.98 -7.29 12.97
C PHE A 100 2.92 -6.20 12.93
N VAL A 101 3.38 -5.05 12.47
CA VAL A 101 2.61 -3.84 12.34
C VAL A 101 1.35 -4.02 11.50
N TYR A 102 0.24 -3.45 11.97
CA TYR A 102 -0.99 -3.30 11.21
C TYR A 102 -1.03 -2.02 10.40
N GLU A 103 -1.47 -2.10 9.15
CA GLU A 103 -2.11 -0.96 8.46
C GLU A 103 -3.32 -0.46 9.26
N ASP A 104 -4.08 -1.37 9.87
CA ASP A 104 -5.28 -1.08 10.67
C ASP A 104 -5.01 -0.28 11.92
N ASN A 105 -4.07 -0.75 12.74
CA ASN A 105 -3.72 -0.08 13.98
C ASN A 105 -2.78 1.07 13.73
N PHE A 106 -2.21 1.26 12.54
CA PHE A 106 -1.36 2.42 12.30
C PHE A 106 -2.16 3.71 12.45
N ASN A 107 -3.29 3.83 11.75
CA ASN A 107 -4.13 5.04 11.88
C ASN A 107 -4.78 5.14 13.26
N GLY A 108 -5.30 4.02 13.80
CA GLY A 108 -5.90 4.01 15.14
C GLY A 108 -4.91 4.36 16.24
N ALA A 109 -3.69 3.81 16.19
CA ALA A 109 -2.62 4.13 17.14
C ALA A 109 -2.11 5.55 16.94
N LEU A 110 -1.91 5.97 15.69
CA LEU A 110 -1.51 7.34 15.39
C LEU A 110 -2.50 8.33 16.00
N THR A 111 -3.80 8.08 15.88
CA THR A 111 -4.85 8.86 16.54
C THR A 111 -4.77 8.76 18.07
N SER A 112 -4.47 7.59 18.65
CA SER A 112 -4.34 7.45 20.12
C SER A 112 -3.11 8.14 20.71
N PHE A 113 -2.04 8.33 19.93
CA PHE A 113 -0.86 9.11 20.31
C PHE A 113 -1.09 10.63 20.33
N ILE A 114 -2.16 11.10 19.69
CA ILE A 114 -2.56 12.51 19.68
C ILE A 114 -3.43 12.77 20.91
N THR A 115 -2.78 12.98 22.05
CA THR A 115 -3.43 13.23 23.34
C THR A 115 -3.99 14.65 23.48
N GLU A 116 -3.53 15.58 22.65
CA GLU A 116 -4.00 16.97 22.59
C GLU A 116 -4.49 17.30 21.18
N THR A 117 -5.44 18.22 21.05
CA THR A 117 -5.97 18.65 19.75
C THR A 117 -4.83 19.08 18.80
N ALA A 118 -4.64 18.29 17.73
CA ALA A 118 -3.71 18.63 16.66
C ALA A 118 -4.13 19.95 15.98
N SER A 119 -3.14 20.79 15.65
CA SER A 119 -3.35 22.04 14.92
C SER A 119 -2.14 22.38 14.05
N LEU A 120 -2.34 23.22 13.04
CA LEU A 120 -1.23 23.75 12.22
C LEU A 120 -0.16 24.44 13.08
N GLN A 121 -0.57 25.20 14.09
CA GLN A 121 0.37 25.89 14.97
C GLN A 121 1.27 24.91 15.73
N LYS A 122 0.69 23.82 16.25
CA LYS A 122 1.45 22.79 16.96
C LYS A 122 2.36 22.03 16.00
N LEU A 123 1.87 21.68 14.81
CA LEU A 123 2.67 21.08 13.74
C LEU A 123 3.90 21.94 13.41
N ARG A 124 3.72 23.25 13.18
CA ARG A 124 4.84 24.18 12.92
C ARG A 124 5.86 24.21 14.05
N LYS A 125 5.41 24.23 15.30
CA LYS A 125 6.31 24.21 16.48
C LYS A 125 7.18 22.96 16.49
N ILE A 126 6.58 21.79 16.21
CA ILE A 126 7.28 20.51 16.17
C ILE A 126 8.26 20.46 14.98
N CYS A 127 7.82 20.87 13.79
CA CYS A 127 8.69 20.94 12.61
C CYS A 127 9.88 21.90 12.82
N ARG A 128 9.66 23.07 13.43
CA ARG A 128 10.73 23.99 13.85
C ARG A 128 11.77 23.31 14.74
N TYR A 129 11.32 22.48 15.68
CA TYR A 129 12.22 21.73 16.56
C TYR A 129 13.11 20.74 15.77
N TYR A 130 12.54 20.04 14.79
CA TYR A 130 13.29 19.11 13.93
C TYR A 130 14.27 19.80 12.96
N GLU A 131 13.97 21.02 12.52
CA GLU A 131 14.86 21.82 11.67
C GLU A 131 15.98 22.54 12.40
N ASN A 132 15.90 22.63 13.73
CA ASN A 132 16.88 23.36 14.53
C ASN A 132 18.24 22.63 14.59
N ARG A 133 19.00 22.78 13.50
CA ARG A 133 20.36 22.30 13.26
C ARG A 133 21.32 23.49 13.11
N ARG A 134 22.58 23.30 13.49
CA ARG A 134 23.62 24.34 13.34
C ARG A 134 23.78 24.72 11.87
N GLY A 135 23.74 26.02 11.57
CA GLY A 135 24.02 26.57 10.24
C GLY A 135 22.82 26.72 9.30
N ILE A 136 21.61 26.34 9.73
CA ILE A 136 20.37 26.53 8.95
C ILE A 136 19.50 27.60 9.61
N ASN A 137 19.00 28.55 8.83
CA ASN A 137 17.99 29.48 9.30
C ASN A 137 16.61 28.79 9.28
N VAL A 138 16.18 28.29 10.43
CA VAL A 138 14.91 27.57 10.60
C VAL A 138 13.71 28.38 10.12
N ASP A 139 13.70 29.70 10.33
CA ASP A 139 12.56 30.53 9.91
C ASP A 139 12.41 30.55 8.39
N ASN A 140 13.52 30.54 7.64
CA ASN A 140 13.48 30.46 6.17
C ASN A 140 12.90 29.12 5.70
N VAL A 141 13.35 28.01 6.29
CA VAL A 141 12.86 26.66 5.93
C VAL A 141 11.37 26.53 6.22
N ILE A 142 10.92 27.00 7.38
CA ILE A 142 9.50 26.93 7.75
C ILE A 142 8.65 27.86 6.88
N ALA A 143 9.18 29.04 6.50
CA ALA A 143 8.50 29.94 5.58
C ALA A 143 8.35 29.34 4.17
N GLU A 144 9.33 28.57 3.70
CA GLU A 144 9.24 27.83 2.43
C GLU A 144 8.09 26.80 2.49
N HIS A 145 8.02 26.01 3.56
CA HIS A 145 6.95 25.05 3.76
C HIS A 145 5.57 25.71 3.86
N ASP A 146 5.49 26.86 4.55
CA ASP A 146 4.25 27.63 4.65
C ASP A 146 3.78 28.18 3.29
N ALA A 147 4.71 28.70 2.49
CA ALA A 147 4.40 29.18 1.15
C ALA A 147 3.88 28.04 0.25
N ARG A 148 4.54 26.87 0.31
CA ARG A 148 4.09 25.69 -0.43
C ARG A 148 2.73 25.19 0.04
N ALA A 149 2.52 25.12 1.35
CA ALA A 149 1.26 24.72 1.94
C ALA A 149 0.11 25.67 1.53
N ALA A 150 0.33 26.98 1.59
CA ALA A 150 -0.67 27.97 1.18
C ALA A 150 -1.04 27.84 -0.31
N SER A 151 -0.09 27.49 -1.18
CA SER A 151 -0.34 27.30 -2.61
C SER A 151 -1.16 26.06 -2.94
N SER A 152 -1.14 25.05 -2.07
CA SER A 152 -1.70 23.71 -2.37
C SER A 152 -2.84 23.29 -1.42
N SER A 153 -3.06 23.99 -0.31
CA SER A 153 -4.11 23.66 0.68
C SER A 153 -5.53 23.74 0.12
N LYS A 154 -5.77 24.52 -0.94
CA LYS A 154 -7.07 24.62 -1.61
C LYS A 154 -7.60 23.25 -2.04
N TYR A 155 -6.71 22.36 -2.49
CA TYR A 155 -7.06 20.98 -2.85
C TYR A 155 -7.72 20.23 -1.68
N PHE A 156 -7.14 20.29 -0.49
CA PHE A 156 -7.67 19.58 0.69
C PHE A 156 -8.96 20.21 1.22
N LEU A 157 -9.10 21.53 1.07
CA LEU A 157 -10.35 22.23 1.41
C LEU A 157 -11.51 21.76 0.53
N GLU A 158 -11.26 21.59 -0.77
CA GLU A 158 -12.23 21.05 -1.73
C GLU A 158 -12.59 19.58 -1.46
N LYS A 159 -11.71 18.84 -0.76
CA LYS A 159 -11.98 17.48 -0.26
C LYS A 159 -12.74 17.46 1.07
N GLY A 160 -13.08 18.62 1.62
CA GLY A 160 -13.92 18.75 2.82
C GLY A 160 -13.14 18.82 4.14
N LEU A 161 -11.82 18.98 4.12
CA LEU A 161 -11.06 19.28 5.35
C LEU A 161 -11.31 20.73 5.78
N SER A 162 -11.23 21.01 7.09
CA SER A 162 -11.30 22.39 7.57
C SER A 162 -10.12 23.23 7.08
N LYS A 163 -10.20 24.56 7.18
CA LYS A 163 -9.11 25.45 6.75
C LYS A 163 -7.78 25.15 7.46
N ASP A 164 -7.81 24.90 8.78
CA ASP A 164 -6.60 24.57 9.55
C ASP A 164 -6.02 23.22 9.11
N GLU A 165 -6.87 22.19 9.01
CA GLU A 165 -6.45 20.86 8.58
C GLU A 165 -5.92 20.83 7.15
N SER A 166 -6.52 21.61 6.26
CA SER A 166 -6.08 21.71 4.85
C SER A 166 -4.68 22.28 4.74
N LEU A 167 -4.38 23.31 5.52
CA LEU A 167 -3.04 23.89 5.59
C LEU A 167 -2.06 22.94 6.27
N ALA A 168 -2.46 22.29 7.37
CA ALA A 168 -1.63 21.34 8.08
C ALA A 168 -1.29 20.09 7.24
N ALA A 169 -2.26 19.56 6.49
CA ALA A 169 -2.09 18.46 5.54
C ALA A 169 -1.07 18.81 4.45
N ALA A 170 -1.23 19.97 3.81
CA ALA A 170 -0.30 20.44 2.79
C ALA A 170 1.10 20.72 3.36
N PHE A 171 1.17 21.33 4.55
CA PHE A 171 2.42 21.59 5.26
C PHE A 171 3.16 20.29 5.61
N ALA A 172 2.45 19.25 6.08
CA ALA A 172 3.07 17.98 6.42
C ALA A 172 3.71 17.28 5.21
N ILE A 173 3.10 17.34 4.02
CA ILE A 173 3.72 16.82 2.78
C ILE A 173 4.95 17.65 2.39
N SER A 174 4.82 18.98 2.42
CA SER A 174 5.94 19.88 2.13
C SER A 174 7.12 19.63 3.08
N PHE A 175 6.86 19.45 4.38
CA PHE A 175 7.88 19.13 5.37
C PHE A 175 8.52 17.74 5.15
N TYR A 176 7.70 16.72 4.83
CA TYR A 176 8.19 15.37 4.52
C TYR A 176 9.19 15.38 3.36
N THR A 177 8.85 16.08 2.28
CA THR A 177 9.64 16.15 1.05
C THR A 177 10.85 17.07 1.16
N GLY A 178 10.72 18.18 1.90
CA GLY A 178 11.77 19.19 2.01
C GLY A 178 12.99 18.76 2.82
N SER A 179 12.79 18.13 3.97
CA SER A 179 13.88 18.09 4.96
C SER A 179 13.95 16.85 5.85
N LYS A 180 12.86 16.09 6.06
CA LYS A 180 12.80 15.07 7.13
C LYS A 180 12.03 13.78 6.81
N SER A 181 12.07 13.31 5.58
CA SER A 181 11.47 12.02 5.20
C SER A 181 11.95 10.85 6.10
N GLU A 182 13.22 10.82 6.49
CA GLU A 182 13.80 9.81 7.39
C GLU A 182 13.22 9.87 8.81
N ALA A 183 12.97 11.06 9.35
CA ALA A 183 12.40 11.23 10.69
C ALA A 183 10.94 10.77 10.72
N CYS A 184 10.18 11.10 9.68
CA CYS A 184 8.80 10.63 9.51
C CYS A 184 8.77 9.10 9.36
N SER A 185 9.68 8.54 8.57
CA SER A 185 9.76 7.10 8.36
C SER A 185 10.11 6.35 9.65
N ARG A 186 11.10 6.83 10.43
CA ARG A 186 11.39 6.33 11.79
C ARG A 186 10.18 6.41 12.70
N GLY A 187 9.54 7.58 12.78
CA GLY A 187 8.38 7.79 13.64
C GLY A 187 7.24 6.83 13.31
N ALA A 188 6.95 6.63 12.02
CA ALA A 188 5.95 5.68 11.56
C ALA A 188 6.28 4.26 12.02
N SER A 189 7.53 3.84 11.86
CA SER A 189 8.04 2.54 12.32
C SER A 189 7.98 2.32 13.83
N LEU A 190 8.18 3.36 14.63
CA LEU A 190 8.17 3.26 16.09
C LEU A 190 6.74 3.29 16.64
N ILE A 191 5.87 4.19 16.15
CA ILE A 191 4.44 4.20 16.53
C ILE A 191 3.80 2.85 16.23
N ALA A 192 4.07 2.33 15.04
CA ALA A 192 3.69 1.02 14.59
C ALA A 192 4.11 -0.13 15.52
N ARG A 193 5.29 -0.03 16.15
CA ARG A 193 5.79 -1.07 17.06
C ARG A 193 5.23 -0.90 18.47
N GLN A 194 5.20 0.33 18.97
CA GLN A 194 4.65 0.65 20.29
C GLN A 194 3.19 0.23 20.43
N SER A 195 2.40 0.45 19.37
CA SER A 195 0.98 0.07 19.35
C SER A 195 0.74 -1.43 19.41
N ASN A 196 1.77 -2.24 19.18
CA ASN A 196 1.75 -3.70 19.25
C ASN A 196 2.55 -4.22 20.45
N GLY A 197 2.61 -3.46 21.53
CA GLY A 197 3.15 -3.93 22.82
C GLY A 197 4.67 -3.95 22.93
N VAL A 198 5.39 -3.47 21.90
CA VAL A 198 6.84 -3.31 21.98
C VAL A 198 7.19 -2.19 22.96
N VAL A 199 7.97 -2.53 23.99
CA VAL A 199 8.48 -1.56 24.94
C VAL A 199 9.53 -0.68 24.26
N ILE A 200 9.26 0.62 24.23
CA ILE A 200 10.16 1.67 23.74
C ILE A 200 10.54 2.53 24.94
N ASP A 201 11.78 3.00 25.02
CA ASP A 201 12.24 3.84 26.13
C ASP A 201 11.46 5.16 26.23
N ASP A 202 11.23 5.64 27.45
CA ASP A 202 10.35 6.79 27.73
C ASP A 202 10.75 8.08 26.99
N LYS A 203 12.05 8.30 26.80
CA LYS A 203 12.55 9.48 26.07
C LYS A 203 12.12 9.42 24.61
N THR A 204 12.28 8.26 23.97
CA THR A 204 11.80 8.03 22.61
C THR A 204 10.27 8.15 22.53
N VAL A 205 9.52 7.71 23.54
CA VAL A 205 8.05 7.87 23.59
C VAL A 205 7.63 9.34 23.57
N GLN A 206 8.31 10.22 24.32
CA GLN A 206 8.02 11.65 24.29
C GLN A 206 8.27 12.27 22.91
N GLU A 207 9.41 11.93 22.28
CA GLU A 207 9.72 12.36 20.90
C GLU A 207 8.69 11.86 19.88
N LEU A 208 8.16 10.64 20.08
CA LEU A 208 7.12 10.05 19.23
C LEU A 208 5.77 10.71 19.38
N SER A 209 5.38 11.10 20.60
CA SER A 209 4.14 11.85 20.82
C SER A 209 4.14 13.16 20.03
N GLU A 210 5.28 13.85 19.94
CA GLU A 210 5.42 15.05 19.11
C GLU A 210 5.46 14.71 17.61
N ALA A 211 6.22 13.68 17.19
CA ALA A 211 6.29 13.26 15.79
C ALA A 211 4.95 12.74 15.24
N SER A 212 4.07 12.21 16.12
CA SER A 212 2.76 11.68 15.75
C SER A 212 1.88 12.72 15.06
N ILE A 213 2.01 14.01 15.40
CA ILE A 213 1.23 15.08 14.76
C ILE A 213 1.66 15.29 13.30
N ILE A 214 2.96 15.19 13.00
CA ILE A 214 3.46 15.25 11.61
C ILE A 214 2.87 14.09 10.82
N LEU A 215 2.96 12.89 11.38
CA LEU A 215 2.48 11.67 10.74
C LEU A 215 0.96 11.67 10.55
N TYR A 216 0.21 12.18 11.52
CA TYR A 216 -1.24 12.32 11.45
C TYR A 216 -1.65 13.17 10.25
N TYR A 217 -1.08 14.37 10.14
CA TYR A 217 -1.41 15.24 9.01
C TYR A 217 -0.88 14.70 7.68
N LEU A 218 0.26 14.01 7.67
CA LEU A 218 0.78 13.36 6.47
C LEU A 218 -0.16 12.24 5.98
N VAL A 219 -0.55 11.31 6.86
CA VAL A 219 -1.49 10.22 6.52
C VAL A 219 -2.85 10.78 6.13
N LYS A 220 -3.35 11.78 6.86
CA LYS A 220 -4.60 12.46 6.54
C LYS A 220 -4.55 13.15 5.18
N ALA A 221 -3.43 13.76 4.81
CA ALA A 221 -3.25 14.33 3.48
C ALA A 221 -3.25 13.24 2.40
N LEU A 222 -2.46 12.18 2.60
CA LEU A 222 -2.32 11.08 1.65
C LEU A 222 -3.63 10.30 1.44
N SER A 223 -4.49 10.21 2.45
CA SER A 223 -5.80 9.57 2.30
C SER A 223 -6.73 10.35 1.33
N GLN A 224 -6.54 11.67 1.19
CA GLN A 224 -7.33 12.51 0.26
C GLN A 224 -6.75 12.56 -1.17
N ILE A 225 -5.54 12.03 -1.37
CA ILE A 225 -4.88 12.00 -2.69
C ILE A 225 -5.27 10.70 -3.41
N PRO A 226 -5.70 10.74 -4.68
CA PRO A 226 -6.02 9.56 -5.47
C PRO A 226 -4.84 8.59 -5.60
N TYR A 227 -5.16 7.34 -5.85
CA TYR A 227 -4.18 6.28 -6.05
C TYR A 227 -3.52 6.46 -7.42
N TYR A 228 -2.20 6.32 -7.46
CA TYR A 228 -1.44 6.22 -8.69
C TYR A 228 -1.33 4.77 -9.12
N TRP A 229 -2.00 4.43 -10.23
CA TRP A 229 -1.86 3.16 -10.93
C TRP A 229 -0.89 3.33 -12.07
N GLY A 230 0.29 2.74 -11.94
CA GLY A 230 1.34 2.87 -12.94
C GLY A 230 2.73 2.63 -12.40
N TYR A 231 3.71 2.82 -13.28
CA TYR A 231 5.10 2.54 -12.95
C TYR A 231 5.74 3.64 -12.14
N VAL A 232 6.53 3.21 -11.18
CA VAL A 232 7.45 4.06 -10.42
C VAL A 232 8.81 3.39 -10.32
N THR A 233 9.83 4.18 -10.05
CA THR A 233 11.18 3.70 -9.78
C THR A 233 11.69 4.21 -8.45
N ARG A 234 12.48 3.40 -7.76
CA ARG A 234 13.15 3.78 -6.51
C ARG A 234 14.58 3.25 -6.55
N ALA A 235 15.54 4.05 -6.15
CA ALA A 235 16.93 3.64 -6.04
C ALA A 235 17.37 3.69 -4.57
N CYS A 236 18.04 2.65 -4.09
CA CYS A 236 18.58 2.61 -2.74
C CYS A 236 19.84 1.75 -2.67
N GLN A 237 20.50 1.78 -1.51
CA GLN A 237 21.64 0.92 -1.23
C GLN A 237 21.15 -0.25 -0.38
N LEU A 238 21.32 -1.48 -0.87
CA LEU A 238 21.08 -2.71 -0.12
C LEU A 238 22.38 -3.46 0.13
N LYS A 239 22.43 -4.24 1.21
CA LYS A 239 23.45 -5.25 1.50
C LYS A 239 23.12 -6.57 0.80
N ASP A 240 24.08 -7.49 0.75
CA ASP A 240 23.92 -8.78 0.07
C ASP A 240 22.81 -9.64 0.71
N ASP A 241 22.72 -9.67 2.04
CA ASP A 241 21.68 -10.38 2.78
C ASP A 241 20.29 -9.75 2.60
N GLU A 242 20.22 -8.44 2.39
CA GLU A 242 18.98 -7.75 2.03
C GLU A 242 18.55 -8.09 0.60
N LEU A 243 19.50 -8.18 -0.33
CA LEU A 243 19.26 -8.54 -1.73
C LEU A 243 18.73 -9.97 -1.89
N GLU A 244 19.21 -10.91 -1.08
CA GLU A 244 18.75 -12.31 -1.06
C GLU A 244 17.23 -12.42 -0.79
N MET A 245 16.65 -11.48 -0.04
CA MET A 245 15.22 -11.50 0.28
C MET A 245 14.34 -11.14 -0.93
N TYR A 246 14.88 -10.44 -1.94
CA TYR A 246 14.16 -10.04 -3.15
C TYR A 246 14.24 -11.09 -4.27
N ALA A 247 14.07 -12.36 -3.94
CA ALA A 247 13.98 -13.44 -4.92
C ALA A 247 12.65 -13.42 -5.68
N ALA A 248 12.64 -13.93 -6.92
CA ALA A 248 11.40 -14.09 -7.68
C ALA A 248 10.40 -14.98 -6.93
N GLY A 249 9.14 -14.57 -6.88
CA GLY A 249 8.09 -15.21 -6.10
C GLY A 249 8.06 -14.80 -4.61
N ALA A 250 8.99 -13.97 -4.13
CA ALA A 250 8.95 -13.45 -2.78
C ALA A 250 7.86 -12.38 -2.61
N LEU A 251 7.24 -12.36 -1.44
CA LEU A 251 6.23 -11.39 -1.04
C LEU A 251 6.76 -10.54 0.12
N ILE A 252 6.92 -9.24 -0.12
CA ILE A 252 7.66 -8.34 0.76
C ILE A 252 6.80 -7.15 1.15
N THR A 253 6.72 -6.86 2.44
CA THR A 253 6.05 -5.68 2.97
C THR A 253 7.09 -4.64 3.38
N TRP A 254 6.95 -3.41 2.91
CA TRP A 254 7.74 -2.27 3.38
C TRP A 254 7.03 -1.59 4.53
N ILE A 255 7.64 -1.50 5.72
CA ILE A 255 6.98 -0.99 6.93
C ILE A 255 7.08 0.52 7.13
N GLN A 256 7.63 1.24 6.14
CA GLN A 256 7.84 2.68 6.18
C GLN A 256 7.26 3.36 4.96
N PHE A 257 7.06 4.67 5.09
CA PHE A 257 6.88 5.54 3.95
C PHE A 257 8.00 5.30 2.94
N SER A 258 7.62 5.03 1.70
CA SER A 258 8.59 4.76 0.65
C SER A 258 8.36 5.71 -0.51
N SER A 259 9.32 6.61 -0.69
CA SER A 259 9.36 7.56 -1.79
C SER A 259 9.81 6.87 -3.09
N SER A 260 9.18 7.22 -4.20
CA SER A 260 9.54 6.74 -5.54
C SER A 260 9.31 7.83 -6.57
N LYS A 261 9.96 7.72 -7.72
CA LYS A 261 9.76 8.61 -8.86
C LYS A 261 8.81 7.99 -9.86
N LYS A 262 7.81 8.75 -10.31
CA LYS A 262 6.89 8.33 -11.36
C LYS A 262 7.60 8.04 -12.68
N GLY A 263 7.13 6.99 -13.37
CA GLY A 263 7.59 6.57 -14.68
C GLY A 263 8.50 5.33 -14.67
N LYS A 264 8.86 4.89 -15.87
CA LYS A 264 9.66 3.67 -16.13
C LYS A 264 11.17 3.89 -16.08
N LYS A 265 11.61 5.12 -16.28
CA LYS A 265 13.03 5.48 -16.30
C LYS A 265 13.50 5.68 -14.87
N ALA A 266 14.66 5.11 -14.54
CA ALA A 266 15.31 5.39 -13.27
C ALA A 266 15.54 6.91 -13.15
N ALA A 267 15.51 7.43 -11.93
CA ALA A 267 15.94 8.80 -11.69
C ALA A 267 17.40 8.97 -12.15
N ASN A 268 17.61 9.61 -13.29
CA ASN A 268 18.95 9.91 -13.83
C ASN A 268 19.66 11.07 -13.08
N ASN A 269 19.16 11.45 -11.91
CA ASN A 269 19.76 12.50 -11.10
C ASN A 269 20.98 11.90 -10.37
N GLY A 270 22.12 12.60 -10.42
CA GLY A 270 23.43 12.09 -10.02
C GLY A 270 23.56 11.53 -8.60
N ASP A 271 22.62 11.83 -7.69
CA ASP A 271 22.60 11.28 -6.33
C ASP A 271 22.12 9.83 -6.25
N PHE A 272 21.42 9.34 -7.29
CA PHE A 272 20.87 7.98 -7.34
C PHE A 272 21.65 7.02 -8.24
N SER A 273 22.53 7.54 -9.11
CA SER A 273 23.36 6.72 -10.01
C SER A 273 24.36 5.84 -9.28
N ASN A 274 24.79 6.25 -8.08
CA ASN A 274 25.76 5.52 -7.24
C ASN A 274 25.12 4.44 -6.36
N ARG A 275 23.81 4.22 -6.46
CA ARG A 275 23.09 3.19 -5.69
C ARG A 275 23.25 1.82 -6.34
N ASN A 276 23.40 0.78 -5.52
CA ASN A 276 23.52 -0.58 -6.04
C ASN A 276 22.17 -1.23 -6.39
N THR A 277 21.04 -0.65 -6.01
CA THR A 277 19.73 -1.28 -6.23
C THR A 277 18.71 -0.32 -6.85
N PHE A 278 18.03 -0.80 -7.89
CA PHE A 278 16.95 -0.12 -8.59
C PHE A 278 15.68 -0.98 -8.56
N PHE A 279 14.64 -0.47 -7.93
CA PHE A 279 13.30 -1.04 -7.99
C PHE A 279 12.53 -0.47 -9.17
N LYS A 280 11.89 -1.36 -9.92
CA LYS A 280 10.85 -1.04 -10.90
C LYS A 280 9.55 -1.61 -10.35
N ILE A 281 8.61 -0.72 -10.05
CA ILE A 281 7.42 -1.05 -9.27
C ILE A 281 6.19 -0.70 -10.09
N TYR A 282 5.22 -1.60 -10.18
CA TYR A 282 3.86 -1.24 -10.57
C TYR A 282 3.04 -0.93 -9.32
N SER A 283 2.68 0.35 -9.15
CA SER A 283 1.95 0.89 -8.00
C SER A 283 0.45 0.67 -8.15
N LEU A 284 -0.23 0.34 -7.05
CA LEU A 284 -1.70 0.29 -6.95
C LEU A 284 -2.25 1.32 -5.96
N THR A 285 -1.51 1.67 -4.91
CA THR A 285 -1.94 2.61 -3.87
C THR A 285 -0.89 3.68 -3.56
N GLY A 286 0.20 3.81 -4.32
CA GLY A 286 1.08 4.97 -4.21
C GLY A 286 0.33 6.29 -4.44
N ARG A 287 0.73 7.38 -3.77
CA ARG A 287 0.10 8.70 -3.87
C ARG A 287 1.00 9.68 -4.63
N PRO A 288 0.57 10.26 -5.76
CA PRO A 288 1.36 11.25 -6.46
C PRO A 288 1.34 12.57 -5.69
N ILE A 289 2.46 12.93 -5.07
CA ILE A 289 2.56 14.10 -4.19
C ILE A 289 3.26 15.30 -4.82
N GLN A 290 3.61 15.20 -6.11
CA GLN A 290 4.19 16.29 -6.90
C GLN A 290 3.54 17.67 -6.67
N PRO A 291 2.20 17.82 -6.65
CA PRO A 291 1.57 19.14 -6.50
C PRO A 291 1.78 19.78 -5.11
N PHE A 292 2.23 19.00 -4.12
CA PHE A 292 2.35 19.38 -2.71
C PHE A 292 3.81 19.39 -2.23
N SER A 293 4.71 18.71 -2.94
CA SER A 293 6.14 18.58 -2.63
C SER A 293 6.90 19.90 -2.83
N ASN A 294 7.97 20.15 -2.05
CA ASN A 294 8.90 21.25 -2.32
C ASN A 294 9.78 21.00 -3.55
N TYR A 295 9.88 19.75 -3.99
CA TYR A 295 10.69 19.33 -5.15
C TYR A 295 9.77 18.72 -6.23
N PRO A 296 8.92 19.53 -6.89
CA PRO A 296 7.96 19.03 -7.89
C PRO A 296 8.63 18.35 -9.10
N GLU A 297 9.90 18.57 -9.36
CA GLU A 297 10.68 17.92 -10.40
C GLU A 297 11.01 16.44 -10.11
N GLU A 298 10.87 16.00 -8.85
CA GLU A 298 11.03 14.61 -8.47
C GLU A 298 9.88 13.73 -8.99
N ASP A 299 8.72 14.33 -9.31
CA ASP A 299 7.49 13.64 -9.71
C ASP A 299 7.18 12.47 -8.78
N GLU A 300 7.21 12.78 -7.48
CA GLU A 300 7.23 11.79 -6.42
C GLU A 300 5.88 11.09 -6.25
N VAL A 301 5.94 9.77 -6.13
CA VAL A 301 4.85 8.90 -5.70
C VAL A 301 5.25 8.27 -4.36
N LEU A 302 4.45 8.56 -3.34
CA LEU A 302 4.70 8.12 -1.97
C LEU A 302 3.82 6.92 -1.61
N PHE A 303 4.45 5.83 -1.19
CA PHE A 303 3.75 4.68 -0.61
C PHE A 303 3.57 4.88 0.89
N LEU A 304 2.38 4.50 1.40
CA LEU A 304 2.14 4.42 2.82
C LEU A 304 2.95 3.26 3.44
N PRO A 305 3.27 3.33 4.74
CA PRO A 305 3.77 2.18 5.48
C PRO A 305 2.90 0.94 5.24
N HIS A 306 3.54 -0.23 5.22
CA HIS A 306 2.98 -1.58 5.01
C HIS A 306 2.51 -1.93 3.61
N SER A 307 2.86 -1.09 2.63
CA SER A 307 2.71 -1.45 1.22
C SER A 307 3.42 -2.78 0.93
N THR A 308 2.69 -3.72 0.33
CA THR A 308 3.18 -5.09 0.06
C THR A 308 3.40 -5.33 -1.42
N PHE A 309 4.48 -6.01 -1.76
CA PHE A 309 4.97 -6.18 -3.12
C PHE A 309 5.29 -7.64 -3.42
N LEU A 310 4.81 -8.13 -4.56
CA LEU A 310 5.22 -9.41 -5.13
C LEU A 310 6.42 -9.18 -6.05
N VAL A 311 7.52 -9.86 -5.78
CA VAL A 311 8.75 -9.79 -6.59
C VAL A 311 8.65 -10.77 -7.76
N PHE A 312 8.87 -10.28 -8.98
CA PHE A 312 8.83 -11.10 -10.19
C PHE A 312 10.18 -11.50 -10.72
N LYS A 313 11.13 -10.56 -10.65
CA LYS A 313 12.44 -10.71 -11.26
C LYS A 313 13.45 -9.92 -10.47
N HIS A 314 14.59 -10.56 -10.25
CA HIS A 314 15.80 -9.93 -9.76
C HIS A 314 16.88 -10.13 -10.80
N SER A 315 17.55 -9.05 -11.19
CA SER A 315 18.62 -9.10 -12.19
C SER A 315 19.81 -8.34 -11.69
N ALA A 316 20.96 -9.00 -11.63
CA ALA A 316 22.22 -8.36 -11.34
C ALA A 316 22.93 -7.99 -12.64
N SER A 317 23.61 -6.85 -12.64
CA SER A 317 24.59 -6.47 -13.67
C SER A 317 25.68 -7.55 -13.80
N HIS A 318 26.41 -7.55 -14.92
CA HIS A 318 27.45 -8.56 -15.19
C HIS A 318 28.50 -8.72 -14.07
N HIS A 319 28.75 -7.66 -13.28
CA HIS A 319 29.69 -7.68 -12.16
C HIS A 319 29.02 -7.72 -10.78
N GLY A 320 27.71 -7.95 -10.69
CA GLY A 320 26.97 -7.97 -9.43
C GLY A 320 26.95 -6.63 -8.68
N ARG A 321 27.35 -5.52 -9.32
CA ARG A 321 27.46 -4.20 -8.66
C ARG A 321 26.16 -3.42 -8.62
N GLN A 322 25.28 -3.67 -9.59
CA GLN A 322 23.96 -3.07 -9.67
C GLN A 322 22.89 -4.16 -9.82
N HIS A 323 21.81 -4.03 -9.07
CA HIS A 323 20.67 -4.94 -9.05
C HIS A 323 19.43 -4.18 -9.51
N THR A 324 18.65 -4.80 -10.39
CA THR A 324 17.30 -4.34 -10.75
C THR A 324 16.29 -5.34 -10.24
N ILE A 325 15.33 -4.88 -9.45
CA ILE A 325 14.26 -5.69 -8.86
C ILE A 325 12.94 -5.21 -9.44
N TYR A 326 12.17 -6.15 -10.01
CA TYR A 326 10.87 -5.90 -10.62
C TYR A 326 9.79 -6.45 -9.70
N MET A 327 8.85 -5.61 -9.31
CA MET A 327 7.79 -5.99 -8.38
C MET A 327 6.48 -5.24 -8.63
N ARG A 328 5.35 -5.83 -8.22
CA ARG A 328 4.02 -5.19 -8.29
C ARG A 328 3.48 -5.10 -6.87
N GLN A 329 2.88 -3.97 -6.56
CA GLN A 329 2.13 -3.84 -5.33
C GLN A 329 0.90 -4.75 -5.36
N VAL A 330 0.65 -5.48 -4.28
CA VAL A 330 -0.49 -6.38 -4.14
C VAL A 330 -1.24 -6.09 -2.85
N GLU A 331 -2.57 -6.16 -2.93
CA GLU A 331 -3.46 -5.97 -1.78
C GLU A 331 -3.90 -7.35 -1.27
N LEU A 332 -3.56 -7.64 -0.01
CA LEU A 332 -3.70 -8.98 0.56
C LEU A 332 -4.83 -9.09 1.59
N GLY A 333 -5.55 -8.00 1.86
CA GLY A 333 -6.60 -8.00 2.87
C GLY A 333 -6.07 -8.29 4.26
N LEU A 334 -4.86 -7.82 4.56
CA LEU A 334 -4.32 -7.93 5.91
C LEU A 334 -5.05 -6.97 6.86
N SER A 335 -5.81 -6.02 6.33
CA SER A 335 -6.64 -5.13 7.11
C SER A 335 -7.81 -5.81 7.83
N ALA A 336 -8.17 -5.30 9.00
CA ALA A 336 -9.40 -5.57 9.72
C ALA A 336 -10.60 -5.28 8.82
N TRP A 337 -10.63 -4.12 8.18
CA TRP A 337 -11.73 -3.67 7.34
C TRP A 337 -11.37 -3.86 5.88
N SER A 338 -11.70 -5.03 5.33
CA SER A 338 -11.32 -5.41 3.98
C SER A 338 -12.53 -5.52 3.06
N VAL A 339 -12.41 -5.00 1.84
CA VAL A 339 -13.40 -5.14 0.77
C VAL A 339 -12.74 -5.79 -0.44
N LEU A 340 -13.17 -7.01 -0.78
CA LEU A 340 -12.84 -7.61 -2.08
C LEU A 340 -13.74 -6.98 -3.14
N TRP A 341 -13.15 -6.26 -4.09
CA TRP A 341 -13.89 -5.63 -5.18
C TRP A 341 -13.55 -6.32 -6.49
N VAL A 342 -14.57 -6.87 -7.17
CA VAL A 342 -14.39 -7.62 -8.41
C VAL A 342 -15.12 -6.95 -9.58
N ASP A 343 -14.35 -6.43 -10.53
CA ASP A 343 -14.84 -5.61 -11.65
C ASP A 343 -13.87 -5.73 -12.84
N ASP A 344 -14.37 -5.79 -14.08
CA ASP A 344 -13.55 -5.97 -15.28
C ASP A 344 -12.70 -4.74 -15.64
N ASN A 345 -13.01 -3.58 -15.06
CA ASN A 345 -12.31 -2.31 -15.25
C ASN A 345 -11.48 -1.91 -14.03
N ILE A 346 -11.25 -2.81 -13.06
CA ILE A 346 -10.61 -2.50 -11.77
C ILE A 346 -9.20 -1.87 -11.88
N PHE A 347 -8.49 -2.02 -13.00
CA PHE A 347 -7.17 -1.42 -13.24
C PHE A 347 -7.19 -0.32 -14.33
N ASN A 348 -8.36 0.01 -14.85
CA ASN A 348 -8.53 1.12 -15.78
C ASN A 348 -8.46 2.45 -15.01
N THR A 349 -7.49 3.29 -15.32
CA THR A 349 -7.26 4.57 -14.62
C THR A 349 -8.44 5.55 -14.71
N LYS A 350 -9.36 5.35 -15.67
CA LYS A 350 -10.58 6.15 -15.85
C LYS A 350 -11.84 5.48 -15.30
N TRP A 351 -11.71 4.35 -14.62
CA TRP A 351 -12.83 3.62 -14.05
C TRP A 351 -13.50 4.42 -12.92
N GLU A 352 -14.78 4.70 -13.08
CA GLU A 352 -15.56 5.61 -12.23
C GLU A 352 -15.67 5.14 -10.78
N ASN A 353 -15.80 3.81 -10.58
CA ASN A 353 -15.95 3.20 -9.27
C ASN A 353 -14.67 3.26 -8.42
N LYS A 354 -13.51 3.53 -9.03
CA LYS A 354 -12.25 3.80 -8.30
C LYS A 354 -12.44 4.92 -7.27
N ALA A 355 -13.19 5.97 -7.63
CA ALA A 355 -13.45 7.10 -6.74
C ALA A 355 -14.27 6.69 -5.50
N HIS A 356 -15.03 5.59 -5.55
CA HIS A 356 -15.77 5.07 -4.39
C HIS A 356 -14.85 4.35 -3.40
N MET A 357 -13.86 3.61 -3.90
CA MET A 357 -12.81 3.01 -3.08
C MET A 357 -12.00 4.10 -2.36
N GLU A 358 -11.54 5.10 -3.12
CA GLU A 358 -10.77 6.22 -2.59
C GLU A 358 -11.58 7.04 -1.57
N PHE A 359 -12.86 7.30 -1.86
CA PHE A 359 -13.74 7.98 -0.93
C PHE A 359 -13.89 7.22 0.39
N ALA A 360 -14.07 5.90 0.34
CA ALA A 360 -14.21 5.08 1.54
C ALA A 360 -12.91 5.01 2.36
N ALA A 361 -11.77 4.84 1.68
CA ALA A 361 -10.45 4.88 2.32
C ALA A 361 -10.15 6.24 2.97
N ALA A 362 -10.66 7.34 2.39
CA ALA A 362 -10.46 8.70 2.89
C ALA A 362 -11.41 9.07 4.05
N LYS A 363 -12.66 8.60 4.02
CA LYS A 363 -13.74 9.06 4.90
C LYS A 363 -13.54 8.67 6.36
N GLU A 364 -13.09 7.44 6.61
CA GLU A 364 -12.92 6.91 7.97
C GLU A 364 -11.47 6.47 8.19
N LEU A 365 -10.58 7.45 8.38
CA LEU A 365 -9.16 7.22 8.70
C LEU A 365 -8.96 6.18 9.81
N ASN A 366 -9.84 6.18 10.83
CA ASN A 366 -9.78 5.25 11.95
C ASN A 366 -10.16 3.80 11.59
N LYS A 367 -11.03 3.59 10.58
CA LYS A 367 -11.31 2.24 10.08
C LYS A 367 -10.20 1.76 9.15
N ASN A 368 -9.62 2.67 8.36
CA ASN A 368 -8.65 2.33 7.31
C ASN A 368 -9.19 1.19 6.44
N VAL A 369 -10.19 1.46 5.60
CA VAL A 369 -10.78 0.43 4.74
C VAL A 369 -9.81 0.08 3.61
N HIS A 370 -9.42 -1.18 3.53
CA HIS A 370 -8.57 -1.71 2.46
C HIS A 370 -9.39 -2.36 1.37
N PHE A 371 -8.95 -2.16 0.15
CA PHE A 371 -9.59 -2.74 -1.01
C PHE A 371 -8.67 -3.76 -1.65
N ILE A 372 -9.23 -4.91 -1.99
CA ILE A 372 -8.56 -6.01 -2.66
C ILE A 372 -9.13 -6.04 -4.08
N PRO A 373 -8.57 -5.26 -5.02
CA PRO A 373 -9.06 -5.20 -6.39
C PRO A 373 -8.78 -6.53 -7.12
N LYS A 374 -9.78 -7.08 -7.80
CA LYS A 374 -9.64 -8.24 -8.69
C LYS A 374 -10.41 -8.00 -9.97
N SER A 375 -9.84 -8.38 -11.09
CA SER A 375 -10.42 -8.08 -12.40
C SER A 375 -11.41 -9.11 -12.92
N SER A 376 -11.44 -10.29 -12.29
CA SER A 376 -12.23 -11.42 -12.77
C SER A 376 -12.60 -12.38 -11.62
N THR A 377 -13.57 -13.25 -11.91
CA THR A 377 -14.05 -14.27 -10.98
C THR A 377 -12.91 -15.21 -10.60
N GLU A 378 -12.12 -15.65 -11.56
CA GLU A 378 -11.00 -16.57 -11.32
C GLU A 378 -9.89 -15.93 -10.47
N ASN A 379 -9.54 -14.67 -10.73
CA ASN A 379 -8.55 -13.94 -9.92
C ASN A 379 -9.04 -13.79 -8.47
N ALA A 380 -10.32 -13.46 -8.29
CA ALA A 380 -10.93 -13.38 -6.96
C ALA A 380 -10.95 -14.72 -6.25
N LEU A 381 -11.37 -15.80 -6.90
CA LEU A 381 -11.39 -17.15 -6.31
C LEU A 381 -9.98 -17.64 -5.96
N SER A 382 -8.98 -17.32 -6.79
CA SER A 382 -7.58 -17.65 -6.51
C SER A 382 -7.07 -16.92 -5.26
N PHE A 383 -7.33 -15.63 -5.13
CA PHE A 383 -7.08 -14.90 -3.88
C PHE A 383 -7.80 -15.54 -2.68
N LEU A 384 -9.07 -15.91 -2.83
CA LEU A 384 -9.86 -16.50 -1.75
C LEU A 384 -9.34 -17.88 -1.33
N ARG A 385 -8.73 -18.66 -2.24
CA ARG A 385 -8.05 -19.93 -1.94
C ARG A 385 -6.69 -19.76 -1.28
N SER A 386 -6.04 -18.62 -1.48
CA SER A 386 -4.75 -18.31 -0.85
C SER A 386 -4.84 -18.29 0.68
N PRO A 387 -3.70 -18.40 1.39
CA PRO A 387 -3.66 -18.22 2.85
C PRO A 387 -4.30 -16.90 3.31
N PHE A 388 -4.11 -15.83 2.54
CA PHE A 388 -4.65 -14.51 2.85
C PHE A 388 -6.17 -14.46 2.76
N GLY A 389 -6.74 -15.04 1.70
CA GLY A 389 -8.19 -15.14 1.54
C GLY A 389 -8.83 -15.98 2.62
N GLN A 390 -8.21 -17.12 2.97
CA GLN A 390 -8.74 -18.02 4.00
C GLN A 390 -8.79 -17.37 5.39
N ILE A 391 -7.84 -16.48 5.72
CA ILE A 391 -7.86 -15.71 6.98
C ILE A 391 -9.09 -14.80 7.07
N LEU A 392 -9.63 -14.35 5.94
CA LEU A 392 -10.81 -13.47 5.89
C LEU A 392 -12.14 -14.21 5.99
N LYS A 393 -12.15 -15.54 5.84
CA LYS A 393 -13.35 -16.38 5.70
C LYS A 393 -14.35 -16.31 6.85
N ASN A 394 -13.91 -15.96 8.05
CA ASN A 394 -14.76 -15.84 9.23
C ASN A 394 -14.80 -14.43 9.80
N ARG A 395 -14.32 -13.43 9.05
CA ARG A 395 -14.32 -12.03 9.51
C ARG A 395 -15.63 -11.35 9.15
N ASP A 396 -16.28 -10.77 10.15
CA ASP A 396 -17.53 -10.00 9.99
C ASP A 396 -17.31 -8.67 9.25
N ASN A 397 -16.08 -8.15 9.32
CA ASN A 397 -15.60 -6.95 8.65
C ASN A 397 -14.91 -7.23 7.31
N PHE A 398 -15.13 -8.40 6.72
CA PHE A 398 -14.80 -8.68 5.32
C PHE A 398 -16.06 -8.60 4.45
N ARG A 399 -16.05 -7.72 3.45
CA ARG A 399 -17.17 -7.50 2.51
C ARG A 399 -16.74 -7.77 1.08
N ILE A 400 -17.69 -8.11 0.23
CA ILE A 400 -17.42 -8.43 -1.18
C ILE A 400 -18.34 -7.58 -2.05
N VAL A 401 -17.75 -6.86 -3.00
CA VAL A 401 -18.45 -6.11 -4.05
C VAL A 401 -18.16 -6.78 -5.38
N THR A 402 -19.19 -6.99 -6.20
CA THR A 402 -19.02 -7.53 -7.55
C THR A 402 -20.04 -6.94 -8.50
N ASP A 403 -19.64 -6.82 -9.76
CA ASP A 403 -20.59 -6.57 -10.84
C ASP A 403 -21.19 -7.89 -11.34
N MET A 404 -22.49 -7.84 -11.69
CA MET A 404 -23.17 -9.01 -12.27
C MET A 404 -22.65 -9.32 -13.68
N HIS A 405 -22.40 -8.28 -14.47
CA HIS A 405 -21.94 -8.38 -15.85
C HIS A 405 -20.48 -7.94 -15.96
N ARG A 406 -19.61 -8.76 -16.55
CA ARG A 406 -18.19 -8.46 -16.76
C ARG A 406 -17.72 -8.95 -18.13
N ASP A 407 -17.37 -8.04 -19.04
CA ASP A 407 -17.15 -8.33 -20.46
C ASP A 407 -15.89 -9.17 -20.72
N ASN A 408 -14.92 -9.12 -19.81
CA ASN A 408 -13.67 -9.86 -19.91
C ASN A 408 -13.78 -11.36 -19.55
N GLU A 409 -14.97 -11.87 -19.18
CA GLU A 409 -15.17 -13.26 -18.78
C GLU A 409 -15.92 -14.10 -19.83
N GLN A 410 -15.72 -15.43 -19.83
CA GLN A 410 -16.38 -16.34 -20.79
C GLN A 410 -17.91 -16.30 -20.74
N SER A 411 -18.48 -16.10 -19.54
CA SER A 411 -19.92 -15.91 -19.35
C SER A 411 -20.16 -14.53 -18.72
N PRO A 412 -20.17 -13.45 -19.51
CA PRO A 412 -20.20 -12.09 -18.99
C PRO A 412 -21.40 -11.81 -18.10
N HIS A 413 -22.59 -12.21 -18.56
CA HIS A 413 -23.88 -11.83 -18.00
C HIS A 413 -24.17 -12.39 -16.60
N ASN A 414 -23.45 -13.43 -16.16
CA ASN A 414 -23.66 -14.08 -14.85
C ASN A 414 -22.36 -14.13 -14.02
N ALA A 415 -21.39 -13.28 -14.32
CA ALA A 415 -20.10 -13.29 -13.63
C ALA A 415 -20.27 -13.12 -12.12
N GLY A 416 -21.10 -12.17 -11.67
CA GLY A 416 -21.36 -11.95 -10.24
C GLY A 416 -21.97 -13.16 -9.53
N SER A 417 -22.91 -13.87 -10.16
CA SER A 417 -23.50 -15.08 -9.58
C SER A 417 -22.48 -16.23 -9.50
N ARG A 418 -21.64 -16.42 -10.53
CA ARG A 418 -20.56 -17.42 -10.52
C ARG A 418 -19.56 -17.17 -9.39
N LEU A 419 -19.17 -15.91 -9.17
CA LEU A 419 -18.31 -15.54 -8.05
C LEU A 419 -18.97 -15.90 -6.71
N ILE A 420 -20.23 -15.52 -6.50
CA ILE A 420 -20.97 -15.85 -5.27
C ILE A 420 -21.04 -17.37 -5.07
N LYS A 421 -21.30 -18.15 -6.13
CA LYS A 421 -21.31 -19.62 -6.06
C LYS A 421 -19.95 -20.18 -5.61
N GLY A 422 -18.87 -19.73 -6.24
CA GLY A 422 -17.50 -20.15 -5.89
C GLY A 422 -17.12 -19.78 -4.46
N LEU A 423 -17.47 -18.57 -4.02
CA LEU A 423 -17.31 -18.13 -2.62
C LEU A 423 -17.98 -19.10 -1.63
N ARG A 424 -19.23 -19.46 -1.90
CA ARG A 424 -20.02 -20.33 -1.02
C ARG A 424 -19.47 -21.77 -1.02
N GLN A 425 -18.96 -22.25 -2.15
CA GLN A 425 -18.26 -23.54 -2.26
C GLN A 425 -16.95 -23.56 -1.46
N LEU A 426 -16.22 -22.44 -1.44
CA LEU A 426 -15.05 -22.24 -0.58
C LEU A 426 -15.42 -22.04 0.90
N GLY A 427 -16.71 -21.97 1.22
CA GLY A 427 -17.26 -21.85 2.57
C GLY A 427 -17.34 -20.42 3.11
N PHE A 428 -17.13 -19.39 2.29
CA PHE A 428 -17.30 -17.99 2.70
C PHE A 428 -18.78 -17.67 2.90
N ARG A 429 -19.10 -16.93 3.96
CA ARG A 429 -20.48 -16.53 4.33
C ARG A 429 -20.69 -15.02 4.38
N GLN A 430 -19.66 -14.26 3.99
CA GLN A 430 -19.62 -12.81 4.00
C GLN A 430 -20.74 -12.20 3.17
N SER A 431 -21.10 -10.99 3.59
CA SER A 431 -22.01 -10.11 2.86
C SER A 431 -21.42 -9.80 1.49
N CYS A 432 -22.24 -10.01 0.46
CA CYS A 432 -21.92 -9.75 -0.93
C CYS A 432 -22.86 -8.66 -1.44
N PHE A 433 -22.31 -7.65 -2.10
CA PHE A 433 -23.06 -6.58 -2.73
C PHE A 433 -22.86 -6.68 -4.24
N VAL A 434 -23.95 -6.89 -4.95
CA VAL A 434 -23.97 -6.88 -6.42
C VAL A 434 -24.40 -5.50 -6.88
N PHE A 435 -23.45 -4.73 -7.39
CA PHE A 435 -23.73 -3.43 -8.00
C PHE A 435 -24.06 -3.65 -9.47
N THR A 436 -25.17 -3.08 -9.94
CA THR A 436 -25.65 -3.33 -11.31
C THR A 436 -26.57 -2.22 -11.78
N MET A 437 -26.67 -2.03 -13.10
CA MET A 437 -27.65 -1.14 -13.71
C MET A 437 -29.03 -1.80 -13.92
N GLN A 438 -29.15 -3.13 -13.78
CA GLN A 438 -30.38 -3.88 -14.06
C GLN A 438 -30.75 -4.81 -12.89
N LYS A 439 -31.26 -4.23 -11.80
CA LYS A 439 -31.57 -4.96 -10.56
C LYS A 439 -32.49 -6.18 -10.79
N ASP A 440 -33.60 -6.03 -11.50
CA ASP A 440 -34.57 -7.11 -11.69
C ASP A 440 -33.98 -8.30 -12.47
N ARG A 441 -33.18 -8.00 -13.51
CA ARG A 441 -32.47 -9.03 -14.27
C ARG A 441 -31.43 -9.74 -13.40
N CYS A 442 -30.68 -8.99 -12.60
CA CYS A 442 -29.71 -9.55 -11.65
C CYS A 442 -30.40 -10.48 -10.63
N ASP A 443 -31.53 -10.05 -10.05
CA ASP A 443 -32.32 -10.85 -9.12
C ASP A 443 -32.81 -12.16 -9.77
N GLN A 444 -33.19 -12.12 -11.04
CA GLN A 444 -33.59 -13.32 -11.79
C GLN A 444 -32.40 -14.27 -12.00
N ILE A 445 -31.25 -13.75 -12.46
CA ILE A 445 -30.02 -14.56 -12.64
C ILE A 445 -29.60 -15.21 -11.33
N LEU A 446 -29.64 -14.47 -10.21
CA LEU A 446 -29.31 -15.03 -8.91
C LEU A 446 -30.28 -16.15 -8.50
N LYS A 447 -31.58 -16.03 -8.79
CA LYS A 447 -32.58 -17.08 -8.52
C LYS A 447 -32.32 -18.34 -9.34
N ASP A 448 -31.93 -18.18 -10.60
CA ASP A 448 -31.73 -19.29 -11.54
C ASP A 448 -30.40 -20.03 -11.28
N GLU A 449 -29.35 -19.30 -10.92
CA GLU A 449 -27.99 -19.85 -10.79
C GLU A 449 -27.63 -20.34 -9.38
N LEU A 450 -28.30 -19.81 -8.35
CA LEU A 450 -27.95 -20.01 -6.94
C LEU A 450 -29.13 -20.57 -6.13
N ASN A 451 -28.83 -21.56 -5.29
CA ASN A 451 -29.81 -22.06 -4.33
C ASN A 451 -30.04 -21.07 -3.16
N THR A 452 -31.07 -21.32 -2.35
CA THR A 452 -31.45 -20.44 -1.22
C THR A 452 -30.31 -20.21 -0.23
N ARG A 453 -29.46 -21.23 0.01
CA ARG A 453 -28.33 -21.13 0.94
C ARG A 453 -27.15 -20.33 0.37
N GLU A 454 -26.97 -20.35 -0.95
CA GLU A 454 -25.94 -19.57 -1.64
C GLU A 454 -26.29 -18.07 -1.69
N ARG A 455 -27.59 -17.75 -1.85
CA ARG A 455 -28.12 -16.37 -1.88
C ARG A 455 -28.18 -15.66 -0.52
N GLN A 456 -27.85 -16.35 0.57
CA GLN A 456 -27.78 -15.71 1.89
C GLN A 456 -26.73 -14.60 1.89
N ASN A 457 -27.05 -13.49 2.57
CA ASN A 457 -26.21 -12.30 2.70
C ASN A 457 -25.83 -11.66 1.35
N VAL A 458 -26.68 -11.79 0.33
CA VAL A 458 -26.51 -11.10 -0.96
C VAL A 458 -27.47 -9.92 -1.04
N THR A 459 -26.93 -8.74 -1.29
CA THR A 459 -27.67 -7.51 -1.55
C THR A 459 -27.45 -7.08 -3.00
N VAL A 460 -28.51 -6.70 -3.70
CA VAL A 460 -28.43 -6.17 -5.07
C VAL A 460 -28.95 -4.74 -5.05
N SER A 461 -28.18 -3.81 -5.59
CA SER A 461 -28.63 -2.42 -5.73
C SER A 461 -28.07 -1.75 -6.98
N ILE A 462 -28.81 -0.73 -7.42
CA ILE A 462 -28.43 0.23 -8.47
C ILE A 462 -27.99 1.58 -7.85
N ASN A 463 -28.16 1.75 -6.54
CA ASN A 463 -27.96 3.02 -5.86
C ASN A 463 -26.53 3.14 -5.31
N ILE A 464 -25.84 4.19 -5.74
CA ILE A 464 -24.50 4.55 -5.29
C ILE A 464 -24.40 4.81 -3.78
N LEU A 465 -25.49 5.27 -3.14
CA LEU A 465 -25.51 5.49 -1.70
C LEU A 465 -25.47 4.17 -0.92
N ASP A 466 -26.17 3.15 -1.42
CA ASP A 466 -26.15 1.81 -0.83
C ASP A 466 -24.75 1.19 -0.97
N LEU A 467 -24.13 1.34 -2.15
CA LEU A 467 -22.75 0.91 -2.37
C LEU A 467 -21.80 1.60 -1.39
N ARG A 468 -21.91 2.92 -1.23
CA ARG A 468 -21.08 3.69 -0.29
C ARG A 468 -21.32 3.26 1.16
N ALA A 469 -22.56 3.05 1.58
CA ALA A 469 -22.85 2.54 2.93
C ALA A 469 -22.23 1.15 3.13
N PHE A 470 -22.34 0.30 2.11
CA PHE A 470 -21.77 -1.04 2.11
C PHE A 470 -20.24 -1.04 2.22
N VAL A 471 -19.52 -0.23 1.45
CA VAL A 471 -18.04 -0.22 1.54
C VAL A 471 -17.50 0.56 2.75
N ASN A 472 -18.29 1.44 3.36
CA ASN A 472 -17.92 2.18 4.57
C ASN A 472 -18.26 1.46 5.88
N PHE A 473 -18.82 0.25 5.80
CA PHE A 473 -19.25 -0.49 6.98
C PHE A 473 -20.28 0.26 7.83
N GLN A 474 -21.27 0.85 7.15
CA GLN A 474 -22.41 1.55 7.76
C GLN A 474 -23.67 0.70 7.76
#